data_AF-A0A958BM67-F1
#
_entry.id   AF-A0A958BM67-F1
#
_cell.length_a   1.000
_cell.length_b   1.000
_cell.length_c   1.000
_cell.angle_alpha   90.00
_cell.angle_beta   90.00
_cell.angle_gamma   90.00
#
_symmetry.space_group_name_H-M   'P 1'
#
loop_
_entity.id
_entity.type
_entity.pdbx_description
1 polymer ?
#
loop_
_entity_poly.entity_id
_entity_poly.type
_entity_poly.pdbx_seq_one_letter_code
_entity_poly.pdbx_strand_id
1 'polypeptide(L)'
;MATQRRRLGEILVDAGVIDEFQLRSALADQQRWGARLGTTLVKLGFVTEEVMAKALSSQLKIPNVNLRTTDIPAEVVKIVAVEKAEKHGIIPVMLKEEGNRKVLYLAMSDPANLGVLDELQFATGHMVKPVIAMESQIQDAIRRYYHGGPVAESGIESEGKDELQPIPMRLAPDAARPQHEPKSELTHREEVTLSADGKMEGRDDGRPRPSKEMLALLRLLSRKGLITKEEFIEEFKNL
;
A
#
# COMPACT_ATOMS: atom_id res chain seq x y z
N MET A 1 -17.48 19.50 -19.66
CA MET A 1 -16.15 19.36 -19.02
C MET A 1 -16.29 18.36 -17.89
N ALA A 2 -15.89 17.10 -18.09
CA ALA A 2 -15.90 16.13 -16.99
C ALA A 2 -14.83 16.57 -15.99
N THR A 3 -15.22 16.90 -14.76
CA THR A 3 -14.28 17.22 -13.68
C THR A 3 -13.36 16.03 -13.50
N GLN A 4 -12.14 16.10 -14.04
CA GLN A 4 -11.16 15.03 -13.96
C GLN A 4 -10.72 14.95 -12.50
N ARG A 5 -11.36 14.04 -11.73
CA ARG A 5 -10.91 13.69 -10.39
C ARG A 5 -9.45 13.27 -10.51
N ARG A 6 -8.56 13.98 -9.81
CA ARG A 6 -7.14 13.61 -9.71
C ARG A 6 -7.04 12.17 -9.21
N ARG A 7 -6.12 11.37 -9.77
CA ARG A 7 -6.01 9.95 -9.41
C ARG A 7 -5.41 9.82 -8.01
N LEU A 8 -5.81 8.79 -7.26
CA LEU A 8 -5.33 8.60 -5.89
C LEU A 8 -3.80 8.46 -5.84
N GLY A 9 -3.22 7.70 -6.78
CA GLY A 9 -1.77 7.54 -6.88
C GLY A 9 -1.04 8.85 -7.09
N GLU A 10 -1.51 9.69 -8.01
CA GLU A 10 -0.94 11.02 -8.27
C GLU A 10 -1.02 11.91 -7.03
N ILE A 11 -2.17 11.92 -6.34
CA ILE A 11 -2.34 12.68 -5.09
C ILE A 11 -1.32 12.26 -4.02
N LEU A 12 -1.05 10.95 -3.90
CA LEU A 12 -0.09 10.43 -2.92
C LEU A 12 1.36 10.74 -3.31
N VAL A 13 1.70 10.70 -4.60
CA VAL A 13 3.01 11.10 -5.11
C VAL A 13 3.25 12.60 -4.93
N ASP A 14 2.28 13.42 -5.31
CA ASP A 14 2.35 14.88 -5.19
C ASP A 14 2.42 15.35 -3.73
N ALA A 15 1.82 14.59 -2.81
CA ALA A 15 1.92 14.82 -1.38
C ALA A 15 3.23 14.30 -0.76
N GLY A 16 4.10 13.65 -1.54
CA GLY A 16 5.35 13.05 -1.06
C GLY A 16 5.16 11.86 -0.13
N VAL A 17 3.97 11.25 -0.11
CA VAL A 17 3.67 10.08 0.73
C VAL A 17 4.29 8.81 0.14
N ILE A 18 4.29 8.71 -1.20
CA ILE A 18 4.92 7.63 -1.94
C ILE A 18 5.74 8.21 -3.09
N ASP A 19 6.69 7.43 -3.60
CA ASP A 19 7.40 7.77 -4.84
C ASP A 19 6.80 7.06 -6.07
N GLU A 20 7.28 7.44 -7.26
CA GLU A 20 6.88 6.86 -8.54
C GLU A 20 7.21 5.36 -8.67
N PHE A 21 8.26 4.88 -7.98
CA PHE A 21 8.62 3.47 -7.99
C PHE A 21 7.62 2.65 -7.17
N GLN A 22 7.31 3.09 -5.95
CA GLN A 22 6.30 2.51 -5.06
C GLN A 22 4.92 2.50 -5.71
N LEU A 23 4.52 3.58 -6.38
CA LEU A 23 3.27 3.63 -7.13
C LEU A 23 3.22 2.59 -8.25
N ARG A 24 4.29 2.47 -9.05
CA ARG A 24 4.38 1.46 -10.12
C ARG A 24 4.33 0.04 -9.58
N SER A 25 5.05 -0.24 -8.50
CA SER A 25 5.02 -1.55 -7.83
C SER A 25 3.61 -1.90 -7.35
N ALA A 26 2.92 -0.95 -6.70
CA ALA A 26 1.55 -1.17 -6.23
C ALA A 26 0.55 -1.36 -7.38
N LEU A 27 0.72 -0.68 -8.51
CA LEU A 27 -0.11 -0.87 -9.71
C LEU A 27 0.10 -2.26 -10.34
N ALA A 28 1.35 -2.73 -10.40
CA ALA A 28 1.67 -4.07 -10.90
C ALA A 28 1.01 -5.16 -10.04
N ASP A 29 1.07 -5.02 -8.71
CA ASP A 29 0.42 -5.94 -7.79
C ASP A 29 -1.11 -5.84 -7.86
N GLN A 30 -1.66 -4.63 -7.97
CA GLN A 30 -3.10 -4.45 -8.20
C GLN A 30 -3.54 -5.19 -9.47
N GLN A 31 -2.80 -5.10 -10.56
CA GLN A 31 -3.16 -5.75 -11.82
C GLN A 31 -3.07 -7.27 -11.74
N ARG A 32 -2.11 -7.80 -10.96
CA ARG A 32 -1.95 -9.23 -10.72
C ARG A 32 -3.06 -9.82 -9.85
N TRP A 33 -3.49 -9.11 -8.82
CA TRP A 33 -4.38 -9.64 -7.77
C TRP A 33 -5.81 -9.09 -7.84
N GLY A 34 -6.08 -8.10 -8.69
CA GLY A 34 -7.39 -7.45 -8.82
C GLY A 34 -7.80 -6.60 -7.60
N ALA A 35 -6.89 -6.36 -6.66
CA ALA A 35 -7.16 -5.58 -5.46
C ALA A 35 -7.23 -4.07 -5.76
N ARG A 36 -7.78 -3.28 -4.83
CA ARG A 36 -7.81 -1.82 -4.94
C ARG A 36 -6.42 -1.24 -4.66
N LEU A 37 -6.01 -0.23 -5.43
CA LEU A 37 -4.71 0.43 -5.29
C LEU A 37 -4.44 0.86 -3.84
N GLY A 38 -5.41 1.50 -3.17
CA GLY A 38 -5.25 1.93 -1.78
C GLY A 38 -4.98 0.77 -0.83
N THR A 39 -5.74 -0.32 -0.95
CA THR A 39 -5.52 -1.54 -0.16
C THR A 39 -4.16 -2.17 -0.44
N THR A 40 -3.73 -2.19 -1.70
CA THR A 40 -2.40 -2.69 -2.08
C THR A 40 -1.28 -1.85 -1.49
N LEU A 41 -1.38 -0.53 -1.56
CA LEU A 41 -0.39 0.40 -0.99
C LEU A 41 -0.23 0.23 0.53
N VAL A 42 -1.34 0.00 1.24
CA VAL A 42 -1.32 -0.29 2.68
C VAL A 42 -0.69 -1.66 2.96
N LYS A 43 -1.07 -2.70 2.20
CA LYS A 43 -0.52 -4.06 2.36
C LYS A 43 0.99 -4.14 2.10
N LEU A 44 1.49 -3.35 1.14
CA LEU A 44 2.91 -3.24 0.84
C LEU A 44 3.69 -2.41 1.88
N GLY A 45 2.99 -1.80 2.85
CA GLY A 45 3.61 -0.94 3.86
C GLY A 45 4.09 0.40 3.34
N PHE A 46 3.70 0.80 2.12
CA PHE A 46 4.08 2.09 1.54
C PHE A 46 3.29 3.24 2.13
N VAL A 47 2.06 2.98 2.61
CA VAL A 47 1.18 3.99 3.21
C VAL A 47 0.50 3.40 4.43
N THR A 48 0.37 4.18 5.51
CA THR A 48 -0.42 3.76 6.67
C THR A 48 -1.93 3.86 6.39
N GLU A 49 -2.72 3.08 7.11
CA GLU A 49 -4.19 3.15 7.05
C GLU A 49 -4.73 4.57 7.28
N GLU A 50 -4.16 5.29 8.23
CA GLU A 50 -4.60 6.66 8.57
C GLU A 50 -4.32 7.65 7.43
N VAL A 51 -3.13 7.58 6.84
CA VAL A 51 -2.74 8.45 5.72
C VAL A 51 -3.60 8.12 4.49
N MET A 52 -3.85 6.84 4.23
CA MET A 52 -4.73 6.41 3.15
C MET A 52 -6.17 6.94 3.35
N ALA A 53 -6.71 6.87 4.57
CA ALA A 53 -8.06 7.34 4.88
C ALA A 53 -8.18 8.84 4.63
N LYS A 54 -7.17 9.60 5.05
CA LYS A 54 -7.10 11.05 4.87
C LYS A 54 -6.98 11.44 3.40
N ALA A 55 -6.17 10.72 2.63
CA ALA A 55 -6.02 10.94 1.19
C ALA A 55 -7.35 10.70 0.44
N LEU A 56 -8.01 9.57 0.71
CA LEU A 56 -9.33 9.25 0.14
C LEU A 56 -10.39 10.28 0.56
N SER A 57 -10.39 10.69 1.82
CA SER A 57 -11.31 11.71 2.34
C SER A 57 -11.17 13.04 1.59
N SER A 58 -9.92 13.47 1.37
CA SER A 58 -9.61 14.71 0.67
C SER A 58 -9.98 14.63 -0.81
N GLN A 59 -9.71 13.50 -1.46
CA GLN A 59 -10.02 13.27 -2.87
C GLN A 59 -11.52 13.23 -3.14
N LEU A 60 -12.27 12.51 -2.30
CA LEU A 60 -13.69 12.26 -2.49
C LEU A 60 -14.59 13.30 -1.82
N LYS A 61 -14.02 14.16 -0.96
CA LYS A 61 -14.75 15.11 -0.08
C LYS A 61 -15.77 14.40 0.81
N ILE A 62 -15.41 13.21 1.28
CA ILE A 62 -16.22 12.37 2.15
C ILE A 62 -15.47 12.26 3.49
N PRO A 63 -16.12 12.44 4.65
CA PRO A 63 -15.47 12.27 5.95
C PRO A 63 -14.96 10.84 6.14
N ASN A 64 -13.85 10.67 6.86
CA ASN A 64 -13.38 9.37 7.32
C ASN A 64 -13.79 9.11 8.78
N VAL A 65 -13.78 7.85 9.18
CA VAL A 65 -14.02 7.40 10.55
C VAL A 65 -13.03 6.30 10.90
N ASN A 66 -12.56 6.29 12.16
CA ASN A 66 -11.78 5.18 12.68
C ASN A 66 -12.70 4.25 13.48
N LEU A 67 -12.98 3.06 12.95
CA LEU A 67 -13.91 2.11 13.58
C LEU A 67 -13.32 1.41 14.81
N ARG A 68 -12.00 1.49 15.04
CA ARG A 68 -11.38 0.90 16.24
C ARG A 68 -11.68 1.71 17.50
N THR A 69 -11.82 3.03 17.36
CA THR A 69 -12.10 3.97 18.45
C THR A 69 -13.55 4.40 18.52
N THR A 70 -14.36 4.06 17.51
CA THR A 70 -15.77 4.46 17.45
C THR A 70 -16.66 3.40 18.07
N ASP A 71 -17.47 3.81 19.04
CA ASP A 71 -18.52 2.96 19.61
C ASP A 71 -19.82 3.10 18.80
N ILE A 72 -20.36 1.98 18.35
CA ILE A 72 -21.54 1.93 17.47
C ILE A 72 -22.72 1.40 18.29
N PRO A 73 -23.81 2.19 18.45
CA PRO A 73 -24.98 1.73 19.19
C PRO A 73 -25.58 0.46 18.58
N ALA A 74 -25.97 -0.50 19.42
CA ALA A 74 -26.50 -1.79 18.97
C ALA A 74 -27.78 -1.66 18.11
N GLU A 75 -28.57 -0.61 18.34
CA GLU A 75 -29.74 -0.29 17.51
C GLU A 75 -29.36 0.10 16.08
N VAL A 76 -28.19 0.74 15.88
CA VAL A 76 -27.68 1.15 14.57
C VAL A 76 -27.12 -0.04 13.82
N VAL A 77 -26.37 -0.92 14.50
CA VAL A 77 -25.82 -2.17 13.92
C VAL A 77 -26.94 -3.01 13.30
N LYS A 78 -28.08 -3.12 13.98
CA LYS A 78 -29.24 -3.93 13.54
C LYS A 78 -29.94 -3.41 12.28
N ILE A 79 -29.68 -2.16 11.85
CA ILE A 79 -30.29 -1.58 10.64
C ILE A 79 -29.82 -2.31 9.38
N VAL A 80 -28.57 -2.80 9.39
CA VAL A 80 -27.98 -3.53 8.27
C VAL A 80 -27.80 -4.98 8.69
N ALA A 81 -28.36 -5.90 7.91
CA ALA A 81 -28.19 -7.33 8.12
C ALA A 81 -26.73 -7.75 7.91
N VAL A 82 -26.27 -8.73 8.70
CA VAL A 82 -24.87 -9.20 8.68
C VAL A 82 -24.45 -9.66 7.28
N GLU A 83 -25.34 -10.32 6.53
CA GLU A 83 -24.99 -10.82 5.19
C GLU A 83 -24.68 -9.67 4.23
N LYS A 84 -25.39 -8.53 4.36
CA LYS A 84 -25.13 -7.33 3.56
C LYS A 84 -23.85 -6.64 4.00
N ALA A 85 -23.61 -6.56 5.31
CA ALA A 85 -22.39 -5.99 5.88
C ALA A 85 -21.14 -6.72 5.36
N GLU A 86 -21.14 -8.04 5.41
CA GLU A 86 -20.03 -8.89 4.94
C GLU A 86 -19.87 -8.85 3.42
N LYS A 87 -20.96 -9.03 2.68
CA LYS A 87 -20.93 -9.05 1.21
C LYS A 87 -20.36 -7.77 0.61
N HIS A 88 -20.69 -6.63 1.19
CA HIS A 88 -20.32 -5.33 0.65
C HIS A 88 -19.14 -4.68 1.39
N GLY A 89 -18.66 -5.25 2.49
CA GLY A 89 -17.62 -4.65 3.32
C GLY A 89 -18.08 -3.31 3.87
N ILE A 90 -19.23 -3.29 4.54
CA ILE A 90 -19.86 -2.07 5.08
C ILE A 90 -20.32 -2.26 6.52
N ILE A 91 -20.36 -1.18 7.29
CA ILE A 91 -20.96 -1.20 8.64
C ILE A 91 -21.67 0.12 8.95
N PRO A 92 -22.91 0.10 9.48
CA PRO A 92 -23.59 1.33 9.89
C PRO A 92 -22.90 1.92 11.13
N VAL A 93 -22.66 3.22 11.13
CA VAL A 93 -21.89 3.92 12.19
C VAL A 93 -22.80 4.72 13.11
N MET A 94 -23.72 5.49 12.52
CA MET A 94 -24.68 6.29 13.30
C MET A 94 -25.95 6.53 12.50
N LEU A 95 -27.06 6.69 13.21
CA LEU A 95 -28.33 7.15 12.68
C LEU A 95 -28.61 8.54 13.23
N LYS A 96 -28.84 9.52 12.36
CA LYS A 96 -29.21 10.89 12.75
C LYS A 96 -30.54 11.28 12.15
N GLU A 97 -31.30 12.10 12.85
CA GLU A 97 -32.51 12.72 12.31
C GLU A 97 -32.13 14.10 11.74
N GLU A 98 -32.28 14.26 10.43
CA GLU A 98 -32.09 15.54 9.74
C GLU A 98 -33.45 16.00 9.19
N GLY A 99 -34.14 16.83 9.97
CA GLY A 99 -35.50 17.27 9.67
C GLY A 99 -36.50 16.12 9.78
N ASN A 100 -37.25 15.84 8.72
CA ASN A 100 -38.25 14.77 8.69
C ASN A 100 -37.71 13.45 8.08
N ARG A 101 -36.39 13.30 7.98
CA ARG A 101 -35.73 12.13 7.39
C ARG A 101 -34.65 11.60 8.33
N LYS A 102 -34.57 10.28 8.41
CA LYS A 102 -33.51 9.55 9.10
C LYS A 102 -32.34 9.32 8.14
N VAL A 103 -31.15 9.73 8.57
CA VAL A 103 -29.90 9.67 7.82
C VAL A 103 -28.97 8.64 8.46
N LEU A 104 -28.71 7.55 7.73
CA LEU A 104 -27.79 6.49 8.12
C LEU A 104 -26.40 6.79 7.60
N TYR A 105 -25.43 6.96 8.48
CA TYR A 105 -24.03 7.09 8.12
C TYR A 105 -23.43 5.68 8.02
N LEU A 106 -22.90 5.35 6.84
CA LEU A 106 -22.43 4.02 6.50
C LEU A 106 -20.93 4.04 6.25
N ALA A 107 -20.15 3.31 7.04
CA ALA A 107 -18.73 3.13 6.79
C ALA A 107 -18.51 2.15 5.64
N MET A 108 -17.70 2.58 4.69
CA MET A 108 -17.39 1.83 3.48
C MET A 108 -15.90 1.93 3.16
N SER A 109 -15.31 0.82 2.69
CA SER A 109 -13.95 0.82 2.15
C SER A 109 -13.87 1.41 0.75
N ASP A 110 -14.98 1.37 0.01
CA ASP A 110 -15.14 2.04 -1.28
C ASP A 110 -16.41 2.90 -1.38
N PRO A 111 -16.32 4.20 -1.05
CA PRO A 111 -17.43 5.12 -1.23
C PRO A 111 -17.78 5.41 -2.69
N ALA A 112 -16.94 5.02 -3.67
CA ALA A 112 -17.24 5.21 -5.08
C ALA A 112 -18.24 4.16 -5.62
N ASN A 113 -18.50 3.09 -4.86
CA ASN A 113 -19.50 2.09 -5.22
C ASN A 113 -20.92 2.59 -4.90
N LEU A 114 -21.46 3.41 -5.80
CA LEU A 114 -22.80 4.01 -5.64
C LEU A 114 -23.92 2.95 -5.60
N GLY A 115 -23.74 1.80 -6.25
CA GLY A 115 -24.76 0.74 -6.27
C GLY A 115 -25.06 0.18 -4.87
N VAL A 116 -24.07 0.12 -3.99
CA VAL A 116 -24.27 -0.31 -2.59
C VAL A 116 -25.07 0.72 -1.80
N LEU A 117 -24.83 2.01 -2.05
CA LEU A 117 -25.57 3.09 -1.40
C LEU A 117 -27.05 3.05 -1.79
N ASP A 118 -27.35 2.88 -3.08
CA ASP A 118 -28.72 2.80 -3.58
C ASP A 118 -29.47 1.56 -3.06
N GLU A 119 -28.81 0.39 -3.05
CA GLU A 119 -29.38 -0.83 -2.50
C GLU A 119 -29.72 -0.69 -1.01
N LEU A 120 -28.80 -0.12 -0.22
CA LEU A 120 -28.98 0.06 1.22
C LEU A 120 -30.03 1.12 1.53
N GLN A 121 -30.09 2.20 0.72
CA GLN A 121 -31.14 3.19 0.83
C GLN A 121 -32.52 2.58 0.56
N PHE A 122 -32.65 1.76 -0.49
CA PHE A 122 -33.90 1.07 -0.81
C PHE A 122 -34.30 0.07 0.29
N ALA A 123 -33.35 -0.73 0.77
CA ALA A 123 -33.61 -1.77 1.76
C ALA A 123 -33.93 -1.22 3.16
N THR A 124 -33.30 -0.11 3.56
CA THR A 124 -33.45 0.45 4.91
C THR A 124 -34.49 1.56 4.99
N GLY A 125 -34.88 2.17 3.87
CA GLY A 125 -35.77 3.34 3.84
C GLY A 125 -35.13 4.63 4.37
N HIS A 126 -33.83 4.60 4.70
CA HIS A 126 -33.09 5.74 5.23
C HIS A 126 -32.31 6.46 4.13
N MET A 127 -32.04 7.75 4.35
CA MET A 127 -31.03 8.44 3.54
C MET A 127 -29.64 7.94 3.94
N VAL A 128 -28.90 7.31 3.01
CA VAL A 128 -27.57 6.77 3.33
C VAL A 128 -26.50 7.79 2.95
N LYS A 129 -25.62 8.13 3.89
CA LYS A 129 -24.43 8.96 3.65
C LYS A 129 -23.16 8.11 3.88
N PRO A 130 -22.24 8.00 2.91
CA PRO A 130 -21.01 7.26 3.10
C PRO A 130 -20.06 7.99 4.05
N VAL A 131 -19.31 7.23 4.84
CA VAL A 131 -18.08 7.64 5.54
C VAL A 131 -16.96 6.66 5.17
N ILE A 132 -15.74 7.13 5.02
CA ILE A 132 -14.59 6.28 4.65
C ILE A 132 -14.06 5.56 5.89
N ALA A 133 -13.88 4.25 5.79
CA ALA A 133 -13.12 3.46 6.76
C ALA A 133 -12.20 2.49 6.02
N MET A 134 -11.15 2.01 6.69
CA MET A 134 -10.28 1.01 6.10
C MET A 134 -10.93 -0.37 6.07
N GLU A 135 -10.60 -1.17 5.06
CA GLU A 135 -11.12 -2.52 4.89
C GLU A 135 -10.88 -3.38 6.15
N SER A 136 -9.65 -3.36 6.67
CA SER A 136 -9.26 -4.03 7.92
C SER A 136 -10.17 -3.63 9.09
N GLN A 137 -10.37 -2.33 9.29
CA GLN A 137 -11.22 -1.78 10.35
C GLN A 137 -12.68 -2.21 10.21
N ILE A 138 -13.20 -2.27 8.98
CA ILE A 138 -14.58 -2.72 8.73
C ILE A 138 -14.70 -4.22 9.05
N GLN A 139 -13.74 -5.03 8.61
CA GLN A 139 -13.73 -6.46 8.91
C GLN A 139 -13.62 -6.72 10.43
N ASP A 140 -12.76 -5.97 11.13
CA ASP A 140 -12.64 -6.02 12.59
C ASP A 140 -13.96 -5.65 13.27
N ALA A 141 -14.61 -4.59 12.80
CA ALA A 141 -15.88 -4.12 13.36
C ALA A 141 -17.03 -5.11 13.09
N ILE A 142 -17.10 -5.72 11.91
CA ILE A 142 -18.11 -6.74 11.60
C ILE A 142 -17.97 -7.91 12.57
N ARG A 143 -16.75 -8.41 12.80
CA ARG A 143 -16.49 -9.47 13.78
C ARG A 143 -16.89 -9.06 15.20
N ARG A 144 -16.57 -7.84 15.60
CA ARG A 144 -16.90 -7.30 16.93
C ARG A 144 -18.40 -7.18 17.15
N TYR A 145 -19.14 -6.58 16.21
CA TYR A 145 -20.53 -6.17 16.42
C TYR A 145 -21.56 -7.20 15.98
N TYR A 146 -21.30 -8.01 14.95
CA TYR A 146 -22.24 -9.04 14.48
C TYR A 146 -21.95 -10.43 15.06
N HIS A 147 -20.67 -10.77 15.25
CA HIS A 147 -20.26 -12.11 15.69
C HIS A 147 -19.81 -12.17 17.16
N GLY A 148 -19.77 -11.03 17.85
CA GLY A 148 -19.33 -10.95 19.26
C GLY A 148 -17.88 -11.38 19.47
N GLY A 149 -17.05 -11.37 18.43
CA GLY A 149 -15.66 -11.84 18.49
C GLY A 149 -14.72 -10.86 19.20
N PRO A 150 -13.69 -11.34 19.91
CA PRO A 150 -12.66 -10.47 20.46
C PRO A 150 -11.94 -9.72 19.34
N VAL A 151 -11.71 -8.43 19.55
CA VAL A 151 -10.90 -7.60 18.66
C VAL A 151 -9.47 -8.11 18.75
N ALA A 152 -8.84 -8.44 17.63
CA ALA A 152 -7.40 -8.67 17.62
C ALA A 152 -6.73 -7.32 17.92
N GLU A 153 -6.39 -7.11 19.18
CA GLU A 153 -5.52 -6.01 19.60
C GLU A 153 -4.20 -6.18 18.87
N SER A 154 -4.02 -5.42 17.79
CA SER A 154 -2.69 -5.18 17.25
C SER A 154 -2.00 -4.28 18.28
N GLY A 155 -1.15 -4.91 19.10
CA GLY A 155 -0.49 -4.29 20.23
C GLY A 155 0.15 -2.96 19.89
N ILE A 156 -0.33 -1.92 20.57
CA ILE A 156 0.46 -0.73 20.87
C ILE A 156 0.23 -0.48 22.37
N GLU A 157 1.08 -1.06 23.20
CA GLU A 157 1.22 -0.63 24.58
C GLU A 157 2.26 0.49 24.60
N SER A 158 1.80 1.74 24.72
CA SER A 158 2.59 2.83 25.23
C SER A 158 1.82 3.47 26.37
N GLU A 159 2.35 3.36 27.60
CA GLU A 159 2.23 4.24 28.78
C GLU A 159 2.60 3.37 30.00
N GLY A 160 3.57 3.67 30.89
CA GLY A 160 4.52 4.74 31.07
C GLY A 160 5.35 4.44 32.35
N LYS A 161 6.59 4.94 32.40
CA LYS A 161 7.46 5.15 33.58
C LYS A 161 7.58 4.01 34.62
N ASP A 162 8.63 3.20 34.50
CA ASP A 162 9.66 3.07 35.56
C ASP A 162 10.90 2.32 35.02
N GLU A 163 12.07 2.86 35.38
CA GLU A 163 13.42 2.26 35.41
C GLU A 163 13.89 1.35 34.25
N LEU A 164 14.63 1.96 33.31
CA LEU A 164 15.51 1.25 32.37
C LEU A 164 16.63 0.52 33.13
N GLN A 165 16.50 -0.79 33.32
CA GLN A 165 17.66 -1.65 33.53
C GLN A 165 18.34 -1.91 32.18
N PRO A 166 19.65 -1.65 32.03
CA PRO A 166 20.33 -1.87 30.76
C PRO A 166 20.39 -3.37 30.43
N ILE A 167 19.91 -3.74 29.24
CA ILE A 167 20.03 -5.09 28.68
C ILE A 167 21.52 -5.35 28.38
N PRO A 168 22.13 -6.46 28.87
CA PRO A 168 23.53 -6.74 28.63
C PRO A 168 23.77 -7.05 27.13
N MET A 169 24.63 -6.23 26.52
CA MET A 169 25.20 -6.46 25.19
C MET A 169 25.94 -7.80 25.18
N ARG A 170 25.44 -8.77 24.41
CA ARG A 170 26.20 -9.98 24.08
C ARG A 170 27.12 -9.65 22.91
N LEU A 171 28.40 -9.42 23.21
CA LEU A 171 29.46 -9.29 22.21
C LEU A 171 29.55 -10.60 21.41
N ALA A 172 29.37 -10.51 20.09
CA ALA A 172 29.97 -11.47 19.16
C ALA A 172 31.37 -10.94 18.78
N PRO A 173 32.38 -11.83 18.63
CA PRO A 173 33.77 -11.43 18.58
C PRO A 173 34.20 -10.82 17.24
N ASP A 174 35.24 -10.01 17.42
CA ASP A 174 36.02 -9.21 16.49
C ASP A 174 36.54 -9.97 15.26
N ALA A 175 36.32 -9.39 14.07
CA ALA A 175 37.09 -9.69 12.87
C ALA A 175 37.12 -8.46 11.94
N ALA A 176 38.08 -7.58 12.20
CA ALA A 176 38.88 -6.81 11.24
C ALA A 176 38.17 -6.09 10.08
N ARG A 177 38.02 -4.76 10.23
CA ARG A 177 37.86 -3.80 9.12
C ARG A 177 39.22 -3.54 8.46
N PRO A 178 39.33 -3.49 7.12
CA PRO A 178 40.34 -2.67 6.49
C PRO A 178 39.85 -1.22 6.44
N GLN A 179 40.70 -0.33 6.94
CA GLN A 179 40.57 1.12 6.88
C GLN A 179 40.89 1.60 5.47
N HIS A 180 40.14 2.57 4.94
CA HIS A 180 40.74 3.71 4.23
C HIS A 180 39.73 4.85 4.07
N GLU A 181 40.14 6.01 4.58
CA GLU A 181 39.48 7.31 4.49
C GLU A 181 40.05 8.11 3.28
N PRO A 182 39.53 9.31 2.95
CA PRO A 182 38.87 9.65 1.69
C PRO A 182 39.76 10.49 0.75
N LYS A 183 39.31 10.73 -0.49
CA LYS A 183 39.70 11.95 -1.23
C LYS A 183 38.72 12.33 -2.35
N SER A 184 38.45 13.62 -2.34
CA SER A 184 37.71 14.46 -3.27
C SER A 184 38.12 14.31 -4.74
N GLU A 185 37.18 14.52 -5.66
CA GLU A 185 37.24 15.60 -6.66
C GLU A 185 35.98 15.58 -7.55
N LEU A 186 35.27 16.71 -7.60
CA LEU A 186 34.31 17.00 -8.66
C LEU A 186 35.08 17.23 -9.96
N THR A 187 34.73 16.58 -11.06
CA THR A 187 34.73 17.25 -12.37
C THR A 187 34.01 16.48 -13.48
N HIS A 188 33.39 17.27 -14.35
CA HIS A 188 32.98 17.02 -15.72
C HIS A 188 31.71 16.20 -16.03
N ARG A 189 30.67 16.99 -16.40
CA ARG A 189 29.74 16.68 -17.49
C ARG A 189 30.53 16.25 -18.72
N GLU A 190 30.17 15.11 -19.30
CA GLU A 190 30.17 14.91 -20.74
C GLU A 190 28.88 14.21 -21.13
N GLU A 191 28.08 14.90 -21.94
CA GLU A 191 27.08 14.28 -22.80
C GLU A 191 27.79 13.38 -23.80
N VAL A 192 27.32 12.15 -23.96
CA VAL A 192 27.61 11.37 -25.18
C VAL A 192 26.29 10.87 -25.73
N THR A 193 25.77 11.65 -26.68
CA THR A 193 24.90 11.17 -27.75
C THR A 193 25.60 10.06 -28.52
N LEU A 194 24.99 8.90 -28.67
CA LEU A 194 25.32 7.94 -29.72
C LEU A 194 24.02 7.40 -30.33
N SER A 195 23.65 8.08 -31.41
CA SER A 195 22.66 7.63 -32.39
C SER A 195 23.21 6.48 -33.23
N ALA A 196 22.26 5.67 -33.74
CA ALA A 196 22.23 4.98 -35.03
C ALA A 196 23.33 3.98 -35.42
N ASP A 197 22.84 2.81 -35.80
CA ASP A 197 23.36 1.87 -36.81
C ASP A 197 24.79 1.33 -36.66
N GLY A 198 24.85 0.06 -36.25
CA GLY A 198 26.04 -0.78 -36.31
C GLY A 198 25.63 -2.24 -36.42
N LYS A 199 25.25 -2.64 -37.64
CA LYS A 199 25.08 -4.04 -38.05
C LYS A 199 26.39 -4.79 -37.80
N MET A 200 26.38 -5.84 -36.98
CA MET A 200 27.45 -6.84 -36.96
C MET A 200 26.84 -8.21 -37.25
N GLU A 201 26.92 -8.60 -38.53
CA GLU A 201 26.97 -10.00 -38.94
C GLU A 201 28.22 -10.66 -38.36
N GLY A 202 28.08 -11.89 -37.89
CA GLY A 202 29.24 -12.71 -37.51
C GLY A 202 28.91 -13.87 -36.59
N ARG A 203 28.77 -15.05 -37.22
CA ARG A 203 28.87 -16.43 -36.71
C ARG A 203 27.84 -16.90 -35.66
N ASP A 204 27.08 -17.89 -36.14
CA ASP A 204 26.04 -18.65 -35.47
C ASP A 204 26.70 -19.85 -34.77
N ASP A 205 26.96 -19.68 -33.48
CA ASP A 205 27.57 -20.71 -32.62
C ASP A 205 26.49 -21.40 -31.77
N GLY A 206 25.19 -21.20 -32.08
CA GLY A 206 24.06 -21.81 -31.36
C GLY A 206 23.93 -21.44 -29.87
N ARG A 207 24.75 -20.52 -29.35
CA ARG A 207 24.68 -20.06 -27.95
C ARG A 207 23.90 -18.74 -27.86
N PRO A 208 22.89 -18.63 -26.98
CA PRO A 208 22.15 -17.39 -26.81
C PRO A 208 23.09 -16.27 -26.35
N ARG A 209 23.16 -15.19 -27.13
CA ARG A 209 23.92 -14.00 -26.74
C ARG A 209 23.12 -13.26 -25.67
N PRO A 210 23.69 -13.01 -24.47
CA PRO A 210 22.98 -12.29 -23.43
C PRO A 210 22.61 -10.89 -23.91
N SER A 211 21.38 -10.45 -23.59
CA SER A 211 20.89 -9.13 -23.99
C SER A 211 21.79 -8.01 -23.45
N LYS A 212 21.74 -6.83 -24.10
CA LYS A 212 22.50 -5.65 -23.65
C LYS A 212 22.18 -5.29 -22.19
N GLU A 213 20.94 -5.51 -21.76
CA GLU A 213 20.45 -5.30 -20.40
C GLU A 213 21.08 -6.28 -19.41
N MET A 214 21.19 -7.57 -19.79
CA MET A 214 21.84 -8.61 -18.99
C MET A 214 23.33 -8.31 -18.78
N LEU A 215 24.02 -7.86 -19.84
CA LEU A 215 25.44 -7.47 -19.75
C LEU A 215 25.65 -6.23 -18.87
N ALA A 216 24.70 -5.30 -18.87
CA ALA A 216 24.74 -4.13 -17.99
C ALA A 216 24.55 -4.52 -16.53
N LEU A 217 23.62 -5.43 -16.25
CA LEU A 217 23.38 -5.98 -14.91
C LEU A 217 24.60 -6.75 -14.40
N LEU A 218 25.22 -7.59 -15.24
CA LEU A 218 26.42 -8.35 -14.89
C LEU A 218 27.59 -7.42 -14.52
N ARG A 219 27.80 -6.32 -15.28
CA ARG A 219 28.81 -5.31 -14.96
C ARG A 219 28.54 -4.62 -13.63
N LEU A 220 27.28 -4.34 -13.32
CA LEU A 220 26.90 -3.67 -12.08
C LEU A 220 27.13 -4.58 -10.86
N LEU A 221 26.69 -5.83 -10.95
CA LEU A 221 26.83 -6.82 -9.87
C LEU A 221 28.30 -7.17 -9.61
N SER A 222 29.11 -7.30 -10.67
CA SER A 222 30.54 -7.57 -10.54
C SER A 222 31.31 -6.38 -9.97
N ARG A 223 30.95 -5.13 -10.34
CA ARG A 223 31.54 -3.90 -9.74
C ARG A 223 31.22 -3.76 -8.25
N LYS A 224 30.06 -4.26 -7.82
CA LYS A 224 29.65 -4.26 -6.41
C LYS A 224 30.13 -5.48 -5.62
N GLY A 225 30.87 -6.40 -6.25
CA GLY A 225 31.40 -7.61 -5.60
C GLY A 225 30.34 -8.65 -5.22
N LEU A 226 29.14 -8.58 -5.81
CA LEU A 226 28.00 -9.45 -5.47
C LEU A 226 28.00 -10.77 -6.24
N ILE A 227 28.69 -10.83 -7.38
CA ILE A 227 28.80 -12.05 -8.19
C ILE A 227 30.11 -12.03 -9.00
N THR A 228 30.73 -13.19 -9.15
CA THR A 228 31.87 -13.39 -10.03
C THR A 228 31.44 -13.80 -11.43
N LYS A 229 32.31 -13.59 -12.42
CA LYS A 229 32.00 -14.01 -13.81
C LYS A 229 31.90 -15.52 -13.92
N GLU A 230 32.63 -16.27 -13.09
CA GLU A 230 32.59 -17.73 -13.05
C GLU A 230 31.24 -18.25 -12.52
N GLU A 231 30.72 -17.70 -11.42
CA GLU A 231 29.43 -18.10 -10.82
C GLU A 231 28.25 -17.90 -11.77
N PHE A 232 28.22 -16.78 -12.51
CA PHE A 232 27.16 -16.52 -13.48
C PHE A 232 27.17 -17.52 -14.66
N ILE A 233 28.35 -17.94 -15.11
CA ILE A 233 28.48 -18.89 -16.22
C ILE A 233 28.03 -20.30 -15.80
N GLU A 234 28.22 -20.68 -14.53
CA GLU A 234 27.70 -21.95 -14.01
C GLU A 234 26.17 -22.00 -13.94
N GLU A 235 25.54 -20.96 -13.39
CA GLU A 235 24.07 -20.92 -13.34
C GLU A 235 23.45 -20.91 -14.73
N PHE A 236 24.06 -20.22 -15.68
CA PHE A 236 23.53 -20.13 -17.05
C PHE A 236 23.69 -21.43 -17.86
N LYS A 237 24.61 -22.33 -17.48
CA LYS A 237 24.74 -23.66 -18.10
C LYS A 237 23.66 -24.64 -17.64
N ASN A 238 23.01 -24.37 -16.51
CA ASN A 238 21.96 -25.20 -15.94
C ASN A 238 20.55 -24.74 -16.34
N LEU A 239 20.44 -23.76 -17.25
CA LEU A 239 19.22 -23.24 -17.88
C LEU A 239 19.13 -23.74 -19.33
#